data_AF-A0A1E1K0U3-F1
#
_entry.id   AF-A0A1E1K0U3-F1
#
_cell.length_a   1.000
_cell.length_b   1.000
_cell.length_c   1.000
_cell.angle_alpha   90.00
_cell.angle_beta   90.00
_cell.angle_gamma   90.00
#
_symmetry.space_group_name_H-M   'P 1'
#
loop_
_entity.id
_entity.type
_entity.pdbx_description
1 polymer ?
#
loop_
_entity_poly.entity_id
_entity_poly.type
_entity_poly.pdbx_seq_one_letter_code
_entity_poly.pdbx_strand_id
1 'polypeptide(L)'
;MGLTKDARDLLIECCVEFITLISSEANEISEKESKKTIACEHITKALEQLGFGDYVHGINEVANEHKEQLKGREKKANKLEQSGLSTEQLLAMQEAAFKDAAQRHG
;
A
#
# COMPACT_ATOMS: atom_id res chain seq x y z
N MET A 1 -27.86 0.09 -23.92
CA MET A 1 -28.20 -1.19 -23.27
C MET A 1 -28.22 -0.92 -21.77
N GLY A 2 -29.39 -0.95 -21.13
CA GLY A 2 -29.52 -0.62 -19.71
C GLY A 2 -29.57 -1.89 -18.87
N LEU A 3 -28.76 -1.96 -17.82
CA LEU A 3 -28.85 -3.03 -16.82
C LEU A 3 -30.04 -2.74 -15.88
N THR A 4 -30.86 -3.75 -15.57
CA THR A 4 -31.93 -3.62 -14.59
C THR A 4 -31.35 -3.37 -13.19
N LYS A 5 -32.15 -2.83 -12.27
CA LYS A 5 -31.73 -2.63 -10.87
C LYS A 5 -31.35 -3.98 -10.23
N ASP A 6 -32.21 -4.98 -10.38
CA ASP A 6 -31.98 -6.32 -9.83
C ASP A 6 -30.68 -6.95 -10.34
N ALA A 7 -30.36 -6.79 -11.63
CA ALA A 7 -29.10 -7.29 -12.18
C ALA A 7 -27.88 -6.51 -11.67
N ARG A 8 -28.02 -5.22 -11.37
CA ARG A 8 -26.96 -4.43 -10.73
C ARG A 8 -26.73 -4.89 -9.29
N ASP A 9 -27.80 -5.10 -8.54
CA ASP A 9 -27.73 -5.51 -7.14
C ASP A 9 -27.10 -6.90 -7.02
N LEU A 10 -27.48 -7.82 -7.90
CA LEU A 10 -26.85 -9.14 -8.00
C LEU A 10 -25.34 -9.05 -8.31
N LEU A 11 -24.92 -8.18 -9.23
CA LEU A 11 -23.49 -8.00 -9.51
C LEU A 11 -22.72 -7.47 -8.30
N ILE A 12 -23.32 -6.59 -7.50
CA ILE A 12 -22.70 -6.08 -6.26
C ILE A 12 -22.53 -7.23 -5.26
N GLU A 13 -23.55 -8.06 -5.08
CA GLU A 13 -23.47 -9.24 -4.22
C GLU A 13 -22.37 -10.21 -4.70
N CYS A 14 -22.29 -10.46 -6.01
CA CYS A 14 -21.22 -11.29 -6.58
C CYS A 14 -19.82 -10.70 -6.33
N CYS A 15 -19.65 -9.38 -6.38
CA CYS A 15 -18.36 -8.75 -6.06
C CYS A 15 -17.96 -8.95 -4.60
N VAL A 16 -18.92 -8.88 -3.67
CA VAL A 16 -18.68 -9.14 -2.25
C VAL A 16 -18.33 -10.61 -2.00
N GLU A 17 -19.08 -11.52 -2.63
CA GLU A 17 -18.82 -12.95 -2.58
C GLU A 17 -17.43 -13.28 -3.14
N PHE A 18 -17.05 -12.65 -4.26
CA PHE A 18 -15.72 -12.82 -4.86
C PHE A 18 -14.61 -12.44 -3.89
N ILE A 19 -14.70 -11.28 -3.22
CA ILE A 19 -13.72 -10.86 -2.22
C ILE A 19 -13.65 -11.87 -1.08
N THR A 20 -14.80 -12.36 -0.62
CA THR A 20 -14.90 -13.32 0.50
C THR A 20 -14.28 -14.67 0.14
N LEU A 21 -14.52 -15.15 -1.08
CA LEU A 21 -13.95 -16.38 -1.63
C LEU A 21 -12.42 -16.30 -1.68
N ILE A 22 -11.87 -15.26 -2.31
CA ILE A 22 -10.41 -15.09 -2.42
C ILE A 22 -9.78 -14.95 -1.03
N SER A 23 -10.42 -14.21 -0.13
CA SER A 23 -9.92 -14.00 1.23
C SER A 23 -9.88 -15.30 2.05
N SER A 24 -10.91 -16.15 1.89
CA SER A 24 -10.99 -17.44 2.59
C SER A 24 -9.90 -18.40 2.10
N GLU A 25 -9.74 -18.54 0.78
CA GLU A 25 -8.71 -19.39 0.18
C GLU A 25 -7.29 -18.91 0.56
N ALA A 26 -7.05 -17.60 0.50
CA ALA A 26 -5.76 -17.03 0.90
C ALA A 26 -5.48 -17.20 2.40
N ASN A 27 -6.51 -17.16 3.24
CA ASN A 27 -6.37 -17.44 4.66
C ASN A 27 -5.96 -18.90 4.89
N GLU A 28 -6.62 -19.86 4.23
CA GLU A 28 -6.23 -21.26 4.31
C GLU A 28 -4.78 -21.49 3.88
N ILE A 29 -4.35 -20.85 2.79
CA ILE A 29 -2.95 -20.94 2.31
C ILE A 29 -1.99 -20.37 3.35
N SER A 30 -2.30 -19.20 3.94
CA SER A 30 -1.49 -18.58 5.00
C SER A 30 -1.38 -19.47 6.23
N GLU A 31 -2.48 -20.09 6.65
CA GLU A 31 -2.53 -21.00 7.80
C GLU A 31 -1.71 -22.27 7.53
N LYS A 32 -1.83 -22.86 6.32
CA LYS A 32 -1.03 -24.01 5.87
C LYS A 32 0.47 -23.69 5.91
N GLU A 33 0.86 -22.44 5.63
CA GLU A 33 2.24 -21.95 5.74
C GLU A 33 2.66 -21.51 7.15
N SER A 34 1.80 -21.68 8.17
CA SER A 34 2.03 -21.23 9.56
C SER A 34 2.29 -19.72 9.69
N LYS A 35 1.74 -18.91 8.78
CA LYS A 35 1.84 -17.44 8.81
C LYS A 35 0.58 -16.81 9.39
N LYS A 36 0.76 -15.90 10.34
CA LYS A 36 -0.32 -15.14 11.00
C LYS A 36 -0.84 -13.94 10.19
N THR A 37 -0.19 -13.62 9.08
CA THR A 37 -0.51 -12.46 8.26
C THR A 37 -0.60 -12.91 6.81
N ILE A 38 -1.73 -12.60 6.18
CA ILE A 38 -1.94 -12.86 4.77
C ILE A 38 -1.04 -11.90 3.96
N ALA A 39 -0.12 -12.47 3.20
CA ALA A 39 0.77 -11.75 2.29
C ALA A 39 0.24 -11.78 0.86
N CYS A 40 0.80 -10.91 0.00
CA CYS A 40 0.43 -10.83 -1.42
C CYS A 40 0.59 -12.18 -2.14
N GLU A 41 1.62 -12.97 -1.78
CA GLU A 41 1.85 -14.30 -2.34
C GLU A 41 0.71 -15.30 -2.03
N HIS A 42 0.02 -15.15 -0.89
CA HIS A 42 -1.11 -16.02 -0.58
C HIS A 42 -2.32 -15.69 -1.46
N ILE A 43 -2.51 -14.39 -1.77
CA ILE A 43 -3.56 -13.92 -2.69
C ILE A 43 -3.30 -14.44 -4.10
N THR A 44 -2.06 -14.35 -4.60
CA THR A 44 -1.73 -14.84 -5.95
C THR A 44 -1.91 -16.35 -6.06
N LYS A 45 -1.50 -17.11 -5.04
CA LYS A 45 -1.74 -18.56 -4.99
C LYS A 45 -3.23 -18.92 -4.92
N ALA A 46 -4.03 -18.17 -4.16
CA ALA A 46 -5.47 -18.38 -4.09
C ALA A 46 -6.13 -18.18 -5.46
N LEU A 47 -5.75 -17.12 -6.18
CA LEU A 47 -6.26 -16.86 -7.53
C LEU A 47 -5.88 -17.97 -8.51
N GLU A 48 -4.65 -18.47 -8.46
CA GLU A 48 -4.23 -19.61 -9.29
C GLU A 48 -5.04 -20.88 -8.99
N GLN A 49 -5.24 -21.20 -7.70
CA GLN A 49 -6.00 -22.38 -7.28
C GLN A 49 -7.48 -22.30 -7.65
N LEU A 50 -8.06 -21.11 -7.62
CA LEU A 50 -9.47 -20.86 -7.98
C LEU A 50 -9.69 -20.67 -9.50
N GLY A 51 -8.63 -20.74 -10.32
CA GLY A 51 -8.72 -20.62 -11.77
C GLY A 51 -8.72 -19.18 -12.32
N PHE A 52 -8.36 -18.19 -11.49
CA PHE A 52 -8.22 -16.78 -11.85
C PHE A 52 -6.76 -16.36 -12.12
N GLY A 53 -5.93 -17.29 -12.60
CA GLY A 53 -4.49 -17.07 -12.83
C GLY A 53 -4.20 -15.87 -13.75
N ASP A 54 -5.09 -15.57 -14.70
CA ASP A 54 -4.95 -14.43 -15.62
C ASP A 54 -4.94 -13.07 -14.89
N TYR A 55 -5.46 -13.00 -13.67
CA TYR A 55 -5.49 -11.76 -12.87
C TYR A 55 -4.18 -11.50 -12.12
N VAL A 56 -3.34 -12.52 -11.96
CA VAL A 56 -2.10 -12.45 -11.15
C VAL A 56 -1.14 -11.40 -11.71
N HIS A 57 -1.05 -11.26 -13.04
CA HIS A 57 -0.18 -10.27 -13.66
C HIS A 57 -0.54 -8.84 -13.24
N GLY A 58 -1.80 -8.43 -13.45
CA GLY A 58 -2.25 -7.08 -13.10
C GLY A 58 -2.19 -6.80 -11.60
N ILE A 59 -2.43 -7.80 -10.77
CA ILE A 59 -2.28 -7.67 -9.31
C ILE A 59 -0.83 -7.43 -8.90
N ASN A 60 0.12 -8.14 -9.52
CA ASN A 60 1.54 -7.93 -9.25
C ASN A 60 2.03 -6.54 -9.68
N GLU A 61 1.53 -6.00 -10.80
CA GLU A 61 1.83 -4.63 -11.21
C GLU A 61 1.38 -3.63 -10.14
N VAL A 62 0.11 -3.71 -9.72
CA VAL A 62 -0.45 -2.83 -8.68
C VAL A 62 0.30 -2.98 -7.35
N ALA A 63 0.64 -4.21 -6.96
CA ALA A 63 1.39 -4.47 -5.72
C ALA A 63 2.80 -3.84 -5.77
N ASN A 64 3.47 -3.91 -6.92
CA ASN A 64 4.78 -3.31 -7.11
C ASN A 64 4.71 -1.77 -7.09
N GLU A 65 3.72 -1.17 -7.76
CA GLU A 65 3.49 0.28 -7.70
C GLU A 65 3.27 0.75 -6.27
N HIS A 66 2.43 0.05 -5.51
CA HIS A 66 2.17 0.39 -4.11
C HIS A 66 3.45 0.28 -3.25
N LYS A 67 4.28 -0.75 -3.49
CA LYS A 67 5.57 -0.92 -2.81
C LYS A 67 6.54 0.22 -3.11
N GLU A 68 6.62 0.69 -4.35
CA GLU A 68 7.45 1.84 -4.73
C GLU A 68 6.95 3.15 -4.10
N GLN A 69 5.63 3.36 -4.05
CA GLN A 69 5.04 4.52 -3.38
C GLN A 69 5.36 4.56 -1.88
N LEU A 70 5.34 3.40 -1.21
CA LEU A 70 5.71 3.29 0.21
C LEU A 70 7.18 3.64 0.45
N LYS A 71 8.10 3.14 -0.39
CA LYS A 71 9.53 3.52 -0.33
C LYS A 71 9.73 5.03 -0.46
N GLY A 72 8.95 5.68 -1.32
CA GLY A 72 8.96 7.13 -1.49
C GLY A 72 8.56 7.92 -0.23
N ARG A 73 7.67 7.34 0.61
CA ARG A 73 7.27 7.93 1.90
C ARG A 73 8.35 7.75 2.97
N GLU A 74 8.93 6.56 3.09
CA GLU A 74 10.00 6.27 4.06
C GLU A 74 11.25 7.12 3.82
N LYS A 75 11.63 7.33 2.55
CA LYS A 75 12.76 8.22 2.18
C LYS A 75 12.56 9.68 2.62
N LYS A 76 11.31 10.16 2.75
CA LYS A 76 11.04 11.52 3.25
C LYS A 76 11.23 11.63 4.77
N ALA A 77 10.83 10.60 5.51
CA ALA A 77 11.02 10.55 6.95
C ALA A 77 12.52 10.51 7.33
N ASN A 78 13.34 9.88 6.50
CA ASN A 78 14.76 9.66 6.76
C ASN A 78 15.68 10.86 6.44
N LYS A 79 15.16 11.96 5.87
CA LYS A 79 15.99 13.12 5.51
C LYS A 79 16.62 13.83 6.71
N LEU A 80 15.94 13.80 7.86
CA LEU A 80 16.45 14.41 9.09
C LEU A 80 17.61 13.59 9.66
N GLU A 81 17.48 12.26 9.67
CA GLU A 81 18.52 11.34 10.14
C GLU A 81 19.71 11.27 9.17
N GLN A 82 19.48 11.40 7.86
CA GLN A 82 20.55 11.46 6.84
C GLN A 82 21.36 12.76 6.84
N SER A 83 20.96 13.78 7.60
CA SER A 83 21.71 15.05 7.64
C SER A 83 23.11 14.91 8.24
N GLY A 84 23.35 13.87 9.04
CA GLY A 84 24.63 13.65 9.74
C GLY A 84 24.95 14.71 10.81
N LEU A 85 24.01 15.62 11.09
CA LEU A 85 24.11 16.69 12.07
C LEU A 85 23.38 16.31 13.35
N SER A 86 23.85 16.79 14.50
CA SER A 86 23.09 16.62 15.74
C SER A 86 21.80 17.45 15.68
N THR A 87 20.81 17.06 16.50
CA THR A 87 19.57 17.82 16.66
C THR A 87 19.81 19.27 17.07
N GLU A 88 20.81 19.52 17.92
CA GLU A 88 21.22 20.86 18.34
C GLU A 88 21.76 21.70 17.18
N GLN A 89 22.59 21.11 16.32
CA GLN A 89 23.14 21.80 15.14
C GLN A 89 22.04 22.19 14.14
N LEU A 90 21.09 21.27 13.91
CA LEU A 90 19.94 21.53 13.03
C LEU A 90 19.06 22.67 13.55
N LEU A 91 18.82 22.72 14.87
CA LEU A 91 18.05 23.78 15.50
C LEU A 91 18.74 25.14 15.36
N ALA A 92 20.05 25.21 15.62
CA ALA A 92 20.82 26.44 15.46
C ALA A 92 20.79 26.96 14.01
N MET A 93 20.87 26.07 13.02
CA MET A 93 20.75 26.44 11.61
C MET A 93 19.35 26.98 11.27
N GLN A 94 18.30 26.35 11.80
CA GLN A 94 16.92 26.80 11.61
C GLN A 94 16.69 28.18 12.21
N GLU A 95 17.16 28.44 13.43
CA GLU A 95 17.07 29.74 14.10
C GLU A 95 17.82 30.84 13.34
N ALA A 96 19.04 30.55 12.87
CA ALA A 96 19.83 31.49 12.07
C ALA A 96 19.11 31.85 10.75
N ALA A 97 18.51 30.86 10.08
CA ALA A 97 17.75 31.08 8.86
C ALA A 97 16.50 31.96 9.09
N PHE A 98 15.76 31.74 10.19
CA PHE A 98 14.63 32.60 10.55
C PHE A 98 15.06 34.03 10.87
N LYS A 99 16.20 34.21 11.55
CA LYS A 99 16.74 35.53 11.88
C LYS A 99 17.15 36.31 10.63
N ASP A 100 17.83 35.66 9.68
CA ASP A 100 18.21 36.26 8.39
C ASP A 100 16.97 36.63 7.56
N ALA A 101 15.96 35.75 7.50
CA ALA A 101 14.70 36.03 6.82
C ALA A 101 13.96 37.23 7.44
N ALA A 102 13.93 37.33 8.76
CA ALA A 102 13.33 38.45 9.48
C ALA A 102 14.07 39.77 9.22
N GLN A 103 15.39 39.75 9.02
CA GLN A 103 16.17 40.95 8.69
C GLN A 103 15.98 41.42 7.24
N ARG A 104 15.67 40.50 6.31
CA ARG A 104 15.44 40.81 4.89
C ARG A 104 14.02 41.30 4.59
N HIS A 105 13.06 40.93 5.42
CA HIS A 105 11.64 41.18 5.22
C HIS A 105 10.95 41.97 6.36
N GLY A 106 11.74 42.45 7.33
CA GLY A 106 11.30 43.31 8.42
C GLY A 106 11.70 44.77 8.23
#